data_AF-A0A505IEF0-F1
#
_entry.id   AF-A0A505IEF0-F1
#
_cell.length_a   1.000
_cell.length_b   1.000
_cell.length_c   1.000
_cell.angle_alpha   90.00
_cell.angle_beta   90.00
_cell.angle_gamma   90.00
#
_symmetry.space_group_name_H-M   'P 1'
#
loop_
_entity.id
_entity.type
_entity.pdbx_description
1 polymer ?
#
loop_
_entity_poly.entity_id
_entity_poly.type
_entity_poly.pdbx_seq_one_letter_code
_entity_poly.pdbx_strand_id
1 'polypeptide(L)'
;MLIIPAAIIAIFLGVWFVQRERTIGAVAIIMCYLALIAYLISRIVILCSANTAGKSMMLFFASLTLVLTAGTVLCTAICIKNFNRGLTTINQSKNANARESYLLYNRSPSAELSPGFPRSSSRLTLD
;
A
#
# COMPACT_ATOMS: atom_id res chain seq x y z
N MET A 1 -22.51 7.26 16.02
CA MET A 1 -22.43 6.02 15.23
C MET A 1 -21.86 6.27 13.82
N LEU A 2 -20.77 7.04 13.71
CA LEU A 2 -20.06 7.32 12.43
C LEU A 2 -18.56 7.00 12.49
N ILE A 3 -18.04 6.70 13.68
CA ILE A 3 -16.62 6.42 13.94
C ILE A 3 -16.17 5.14 13.25
N ILE A 4 -17.01 4.09 13.23
CA ILE A 4 -16.69 2.81 12.61
C ILE A 4 -16.54 2.95 11.08
N PRO A 5 -17.51 3.51 10.33
CA PRO A 5 -17.34 3.73 8.89
C PRO A 5 -16.16 4.66 8.58
N ALA A 6 -15.97 5.72 9.35
CA ALA A 6 -14.88 6.67 9.15
C ALA A 6 -13.50 6.00 9.29
N ALA A 7 -13.34 5.09 10.27
CA ALA A 7 -12.10 4.34 10.45
C ALA A 7 -11.80 3.43 9.25
N ILE A 8 -12.81 2.74 8.71
CA ILE A 8 -12.65 1.87 7.52
C ILE A 8 -12.20 2.71 6.32
N ILE A 9 -12.84 3.85 6.07
CA ILE A 9 -12.48 4.74 4.96
C ILE A 9 -11.05 5.26 5.12
N ALA A 10 -10.65 5.64 6.33
CA ALA A 10 -9.29 6.12 6.60
C ALA A 10 -8.23 5.03 6.34
N ILE A 11 -8.49 3.78 6.73
CA ILE A 11 -7.59 2.65 6.43
C ILE A 11 -7.50 2.43 4.91
N PHE A 12 -8.64 2.45 4.21
CA PHE A 12 -8.69 2.22 2.77
C PHE A 12 -7.94 3.31 1.99
N LEU A 13 -8.15 4.58 2.34
CA LEU A 13 -7.40 5.71 1.79
C LEU A 13 -5.90 5.58 2.10
N GLY A 14 -5.56 5.23 3.34
CA GLY A 14 -4.17 5.01 3.75
C GLY A 14 -3.46 3.99 2.88
N VAL A 15 -4.07 2.81 2.69
CA VAL A 15 -3.52 1.74 1.83
C VAL A 15 -3.44 2.19 0.38
N TRP A 16 -4.47 2.87 -0.14
CA TRP A 16 -4.52 3.28 -1.54
C TRP A 16 -3.45 4.32 -1.89
N PHE A 17 -3.23 5.31 -1.03
CA PHE A 17 -2.18 6.31 -1.22
C PHE A 17 -0.77 5.70 -1.15
N VAL A 18 -0.55 4.74 -0.24
CA VAL A 18 0.72 4.01 -0.14
C VAL A 18 0.99 3.17 -1.38
N GLN A 19 -0.02 2.47 -1.90
CA GLN A 19 0.11 1.67 -3.13
C GLN A 19 0.40 2.51 -4.38
N ARG A 20 -0.11 3.74 -4.45
CA ARG A 20 0.07 4.59 -5.62
C ARG A 20 1.44 5.27 -5.69
N GLU A 21 2.33 5.04 -4.70
CA GLU A 21 3.65 5.70 -4.57
C GLU A 21 3.60 7.22 -4.75
N ARG A 22 2.44 7.86 -4.50
CA ARG A 22 2.30 9.31 -4.60
C ARG A 22 2.93 9.91 -3.37
N THR A 23 4.18 10.38 -3.49
CA THR A 23 4.89 11.12 -2.44
C THR A 23 4.03 12.22 -1.82
N ILE A 24 3.26 12.93 -2.64
CA ILE A 24 2.29 13.95 -2.21
C ILE A 24 1.20 13.37 -1.28
N GLY A 25 0.64 12.22 -1.62
CA GLY A 25 -0.37 11.54 -0.81
C GLY A 25 0.19 11.02 0.51
N ALA A 26 1.43 10.54 0.49
CA ALA A 26 2.12 10.07 1.69
C ALA A 26 2.46 11.22 2.66
N VAL A 27 2.81 12.41 2.14
CA VAL A 27 2.98 13.62 2.97
C VAL A 27 1.67 14.03 3.64
N ALA A 28 0.54 13.99 2.91
CA ALA A 28 -0.77 14.29 3.49
C ALA A 28 -1.14 13.32 4.63
N ILE A 29 -0.82 12.04 4.47
CA ILE A 29 -1.02 11.02 5.52
C ILE A 29 -0.16 11.30 6.75
N ILE A 30 1.11 11.66 6.58
CA ILE A 30 1.99 12.02 7.70
C ILE A 30 1.42 13.22 8.46
N MET A 31 0.96 14.26 7.76
CA MET A 31 0.33 15.42 8.39
C MET A 31 -0.92 15.05 9.19
N CYS A 32 -1.75 14.13 8.66
CA CYS A 32 -2.92 13.61 9.37
C CYS A 32 -2.52 12.87 10.65
N TYR A 33 -1.49 12.01 10.59
CA TYR A 33 -1.00 11.32 11.78
C TYR A 33 -0.38 12.25 12.82
N LEU A 34 0.33 13.30 12.40
CA LEU A 34 0.83 14.33 13.32
C LEU A 34 -0.31 15.07 14.02
N ALA A 35 -1.38 15.41 13.29
CA ALA A 35 -2.58 15.99 13.87
C ALA A 35 -3.27 15.03 14.87
N LEU A 36 -3.34 13.73 14.55
CA LEU A 36 -3.86 12.70 15.47
C LEU A 36 -3.02 12.59 16.74
N ILE A 37 -1.70 12.62 16.64
CA ILE A 37 -0.79 12.60 17.79
C ILE A 37 -1.03 13.84 18.68
N ALA A 38 -1.09 15.03 18.08
CA ALA A 38 -1.36 16.27 18.81
C ALA A 38 -2.72 16.25 19.53
N TYR A 39 -3.76 15.73 18.86
CA TYR A 39 -5.08 15.53 19.46
C TYR A 39 -5.02 14.55 20.64
N LEU A 40 -4.35 13.40 20.48
CA LEU A 40 -4.20 12.40 21.54
C LEU A 40 -3.47 12.96 22.76
N ILE A 41 -2.38 13.72 22.55
CA ILE A 41 -1.64 14.39 23.64
C ILE A 41 -2.57 15.36 24.38
N SER A 42 -3.28 16.22 23.64
CA SER A 42 -4.21 17.18 24.22
C SER A 42 -5.30 16.48 25.05
N ARG A 43 -5.81 15.35 24.55
CA ARG A 43 -6.81 14.54 25.24
C ARG A 43 -6.27 13.87 26.50
N ILE A 44 -5.03 13.36 26.44
CA ILE A 44 -4.35 12.74 27.57
C ILE A 44 -4.16 13.76 28.69
N VAL A 45 -3.74 15.00 28.37
CA VAL A 45 -3.56 16.08 29.36
C VAL A 45 -4.89 16.45 30.02
N ILE A 46 -5.94 16.66 29.24
CA ILE A 46 -7.28 16.98 29.76
C ILE A 46 -7.81 15.85 30.65
N LEU A 47 -7.67 14.60 30.19
CA LEU A 47 -8.08 13.42 30.94
C LEU A 47 -7.23 13.20 32.19
N CYS A 48 -5.98 13.66 32.19
CA CYS A 48 -5.13 13.66 33.37
C CYS A 48 -5.60 14.69 34.41
N SER A 49 -6.15 15.82 33.99
CA SER A 49 -6.73 16.80 34.92
C SER A 49 -8.13 16.41 35.43
N ALA A 50 -8.85 15.55 34.70
CA ALA A 50 -10.19 15.12 35.09
C ALA A 50 -10.16 14.07 36.22
N ASN A 51 -11.04 14.23 37.22
CA ASN A 51 -11.18 13.28 38.33
C ASN A 51 -12.36 12.32 38.08
N THR A 52 -12.23 11.47 37.05
CA THR A 52 -13.24 10.49 36.65
C THR A 52 -12.82 9.07 37.05
N ALA A 53 -13.77 8.28 37.56
CA ALA A 53 -13.56 6.85 37.79
C ALA A 53 -13.27 6.11 36.46
N GLY A 54 -12.20 5.31 36.41
CA GLY A 54 -11.77 4.59 35.19
C GLY A 54 -10.71 5.30 34.34
N LYS A 55 -10.22 6.47 34.79
CA LYS A 55 -9.16 7.25 34.13
C LYS A 55 -7.91 6.46 33.77
N SER A 56 -7.44 5.56 34.64
CA SER A 56 -6.22 4.76 34.41
C SER A 56 -6.33 3.86 33.18
N MET A 57 -7.46 3.18 33.01
CA MET A 57 -7.71 2.29 31.87
C MET A 57 -7.83 3.07 30.56
N MET A 58 -8.52 4.21 30.60
CA MET A 58 -8.68 5.08 29.43
C MET A 58 -7.37 5.74 29.01
N LEU A 59 -6.53 6.14 29.97
CA LEU A 59 -5.18 6.67 29.72
C LEU A 59 -4.25 5.61 29.12
N PHE A 60 -4.31 4.36 29.59
CA PHE A 60 -3.51 3.26 29.02
C PHE A 60 -3.87 3.01 27.55
N PHE A 61 -5.16 2.99 27.24
CA PHE A 61 -5.61 2.84 25.85
C PHE A 61 -5.16 4.02 24.97
N ALA A 62 -5.27 5.24 25.48
CA ALA A 62 -4.85 6.44 24.76
C ALA A 62 -3.33 6.49 24.55
N SER A 63 -2.53 6.12 25.56
CA SER A 63 -1.07 6.09 25.47
C SER A 63 -0.59 5.01 24.51
N LEU A 64 -1.19 3.82 24.56
CA LEU A 64 -0.91 2.73 23.62
C LEU A 64 -1.21 3.19 22.18
N THR A 65 -2.37 3.80 21.96
CA THR A 65 -2.75 4.35 20.63
C THR A 65 -1.74 5.40 20.15
N LEU A 66 -1.25 6.26 21.04
CA LEU A 66 -0.25 7.27 20.71
C LEU A 66 1.06 6.62 20.25
N VAL A 67 1.55 5.61 20.97
CA VAL A 67 2.78 4.86 20.61
C VAL A 67 2.63 4.16 19.27
N LEU A 68 1.50 3.47 19.04
CA LEU A 68 1.22 2.81 17.76
C LEU A 68 1.16 3.82 16.60
N THR A 69 0.55 4.99 16.83
CA THR A 69 0.46 6.05 15.82
C THR A 69 1.84 6.61 15.49
N ALA A 70 2.69 6.84 16.50
CA ALA A 70 4.07 7.28 16.29
C ALA A 70 4.90 6.25 15.50
N GLY A 71 4.76 4.95 15.82
CA GLY A 71 5.36 3.87 15.04
C GLY A 71 4.89 3.87 13.58
N THR A 72 3.61 4.12 13.34
CA THR A 72 3.03 4.22 11.99
C THR A 72 3.67 5.37 11.20
N VAL A 73 3.89 6.52 11.82
CA VAL A 73 4.57 7.67 11.19
C VAL A 73 6.00 7.29 10.81
N LEU A 74 6.75 6.62 11.70
CA LEU A 74 8.12 6.21 11.42
C LEU A 74 8.20 5.21 10.26
N CYS A 75 7.36 4.17 10.28
CA CYS A 75 7.26 3.21 9.18
C CYS A 75 6.93 3.91 7.87
N THR A 76 5.96 4.84 7.88
CA THR A 76 5.58 5.62 6.69
C THR A 76 6.74 6.47 6.19
N ALA A 77 7.49 7.13 7.08
CA ALA A 77 8.67 7.90 6.71
C ALA A 77 9.75 7.04 6.05
N ILE A 78 10.01 5.84 6.59
CA ILE A 78 10.93 4.86 5.99
C ILE A 78 10.42 4.41 4.62
N CYS A 79 9.12 4.13 4.48
CA CYS A 79 8.50 3.79 3.20
C CYS A 79 8.69 4.91 2.17
N ILE A 80 8.48 6.18 2.54
CA ILE A 80 8.68 7.32 1.64
C ILE A 80 10.12 7.49 1.24
N LYS A 81 11.07 7.31 2.16
CA LYS A 81 12.50 7.35 1.81
C LYS A 81 12.88 6.27 0.80
N ASN A 82 12.10 5.19 0.72
CA ASN A 82 12.27 4.12 -0.26
C ASN A 82 11.40 4.28 -1.53
N PHE A 83 10.37 5.14 -1.51
CA PHE A 83 9.63 5.52 -2.72
C PHE A 83 10.59 6.17 -3.72
N ASN A 84 10.48 5.80 -5.00
CA ASN A 84 11.44 5.94 -6.13
C ASN A 84 12.28 4.72 -6.49
N ARG A 85 12.61 3.81 -5.56
CA ARG A 85 13.40 2.61 -5.90
C ARG A 85 12.54 1.38 -6.23
N GLY A 86 11.34 1.30 -5.66
CA GLY A 86 10.41 0.17 -5.77
C GLY A 86 9.66 0.06 -7.10
N LEU A 87 8.69 0.93 -7.38
CA LEU A 87 7.88 0.79 -8.60
C LEU A 87 8.60 1.09 -9.91
N THR A 88 9.66 1.90 -9.90
CA THR A 88 10.41 2.22 -11.13
C THR A 88 11.08 0.97 -11.71
N THR A 89 11.69 0.15 -10.86
CA THR A 89 12.36 -1.09 -11.28
C THR A 89 11.37 -2.15 -11.76
N ILE A 90 10.22 -2.28 -11.10
CA ILE A 90 9.16 -3.22 -11.51
C ILE A 90 8.48 -2.77 -12.81
N ASN A 91 8.18 -1.48 -12.97
CA ASN A 91 7.64 -0.96 -14.23
C ASN A 91 8.66 -1.03 -15.37
N GLN A 92 9.95 -0.76 -15.11
CA GLN A 92 11.00 -0.95 -16.11
C GLN A 92 11.13 -2.42 -16.51
N SER A 93 11.07 -3.36 -15.56
CA SER A 93 11.08 -4.79 -15.84
C SER A 93 9.84 -5.24 -16.64
N LYS A 94 8.64 -4.76 -16.28
CA LYS A 94 7.41 -5.04 -17.03
C LYS A 94 7.47 -4.47 -18.44
N ASN A 95 7.94 -3.25 -18.62
CA ASN A 95 8.11 -2.63 -19.94
C ASN A 95 9.22 -3.31 -20.75
N ALA A 96 10.27 -3.82 -20.11
CA ALA A 96 11.33 -4.61 -20.74
C ALA A 96 10.81 -5.98 -21.21
N ASN A 97 10.01 -6.67 -20.40
CA ASN A 97 9.39 -7.94 -20.78
C ASN A 97 8.31 -7.75 -21.86
N ALA A 98 7.53 -6.67 -21.81
CA ALA A 98 6.65 -6.29 -22.90
C ALA A 98 7.48 -6.06 -24.18
N ARG A 99 8.64 -5.37 -24.06
CA ARG A 99 9.67 -5.19 -25.11
C ARG A 99 10.09 -6.44 -25.80
N GLU A 100 10.60 -7.36 -25.02
CA GLU A 100 11.06 -8.65 -25.48
C GLU A 100 9.93 -9.39 -26.20
N SER A 101 8.71 -9.37 -25.64
CA SER A 101 7.54 -10.04 -26.22
C SER A 101 7.17 -9.49 -27.60
N TYR A 102 7.17 -8.16 -27.79
CA TYR A 102 6.84 -7.59 -29.09
C TYR A 102 7.99 -7.71 -30.10
N LEU A 103 9.25 -7.72 -29.65
CA LEU A 103 10.39 -7.97 -30.52
C LEU A 103 10.44 -9.43 -30.98
N LEU A 104 10.06 -10.38 -30.10
CA LEU A 104 9.90 -11.79 -30.49
C LEU A 104 8.74 -11.98 -31.45
N TYR A 105 7.59 -11.33 -31.22
CA TYR A 105 6.46 -11.32 -32.16
C TYR A 105 6.81 -10.72 -33.53
N ASN A 106 7.60 -9.65 -33.56
CA ASN A 106 8.01 -9.01 -34.82
C ASN A 106 9.19 -9.72 -35.51
N ARG A 107 9.93 -10.59 -34.81
CA ARG A 107 11.05 -11.37 -35.36
C ARG A 107 10.62 -12.73 -35.91
N SER A 108 9.42 -13.22 -35.57
CA SER A 108 8.76 -14.23 -36.39
C SER A 108 8.41 -13.61 -37.74
N PRO A 109 9.03 -14.04 -38.85
CA PRO A 109 8.67 -13.53 -40.17
C PRO A 109 7.19 -13.89 -40.41
N SER A 110 6.48 -12.97 -41.05
CA SER A 110 5.16 -13.16 -41.64
C SER A 110 5.13 -14.46 -42.45
N ALA A 111 4.78 -15.57 -41.81
CA ALA A 111 4.37 -16.81 -42.44
C ALA A 111 2.85 -16.93 -42.30
N GLU A 112 2.13 -15.88 -42.68
CA GLU A 112 0.73 -16.04 -43.09
C GLU A 112 0.72 -16.25 -44.61
N LEU A 113 0.89 -17.51 -45.01
CA LEU A 113 0.22 -18.02 -46.20
C LEU A 113 -0.02 -19.52 -46.08
N SER A 114 -1.04 -19.92 -45.30
CA SER A 114 -1.89 -21.08 -45.65
C SER A 114 -3.01 -21.32 -44.63
N PRO A 115 -4.27 -21.41 -45.07
CA PRO A 115 -5.32 -22.01 -44.26
C PRO A 115 -5.31 -23.53 -44.44
N GLY A 116 -5.05 -24.31 -43.38
CA GLY A 116 -5.17 -25.76 -43.46
C GLY A 116 -4.87 -26.54 -42.17
N PHE A 117 -5.93 -26.87 -41.42
CA PHE A 117 -6.27 -28.16 -40.75
C PHE A 117 -5.22 -29.02 -39.97
N PRO A 118 -5.65 -29.90 -39.04
CA PRO A 118 -6.15 -29.66 -37.68
C PRO A 118 -5.19 -30.20 -36.58
N ARG A 119 -5.54 -29.94 -35.31
CA ARG A 119 -4.91 -30.45 -34.07
C ARG A 119 -4.46 -31.93 -34.17
N SER A 120 -3.22 -32.21 -33.78
CA SER A 120 -2.76 -33.56 -33.45
C SER A 120 -2.40 -33.65 -31.97
N SER A 121 -3.16 -34.46 -31.24
CA SER A 121 -2.95 -34.80 -29.83
C SER A 121 -1.81 -35.82 -29.74
N SER A 122 -0.63 -35.42 -29.28
CA SER A 122 0.48 -36.35 -29.05
C SER A 122 0.26 -37.14 -27.77
N ARG A 123 -0.06 -38.43 -27.99
CA ARG A 123 -0.17 -39.52 -27.02
C ARG A 123 1.23 -39.85 -26.48
N LEU A 124 1.41 -39.86 -25.15
CA LEU A 124 2.63 -40.36 -24.50
C LEU A 124 2.74 -41.88 -24.72
N THR A 125 3.86 -42.33 -25.29
CA THR A 125 4.37 -43.69 -25.16
C THR A 125 5.57 -43.66 -24.21
N LEU A 126 5.53 -44.56 -23.23
CA LEU A 126 6.54 -44.77 -22.20
C LEU A 126 7.20 -46.11 -22.57
N ASP A 127 8.42 -46.04 -23.08
CA ASP A 127 9.36 -47.18 -23.16
C ASP A 127 10.44 -46.96 -22.09
#